data_AF-A0A2S5V2Q8-F1
#
_entry.id   AF-A0A2S5V2Q8-F1
#
_cell.length_a   1.000
_cell.length_b   1.000
_cell.length_c   1.000
_cell.angle_alpha   90.00
_cell.angle_beta   90.00
_cell.angle_gamma   90.00
#
_symmetry.space_group_name_H-M   'P 1'
#
loop_
_entity.id
_entity.type
_entity.pdbx_description
1 polymer ?
#
loop_
_entity_poly.entity_id
_entity_poly.type
_entity_poly.pdbx_seq_one_letter_code
_entity_poly.pdbx_strand_id
1 'polypeptide(L)'
;MSMGTLRLVEASEQPEPRRLPPAKTDATKKDAQLLAELRALRRENANLADKLQDSENRLRGAQKKLRGLQKTRDEVAPNIDFADAEEWVRHHVHLGWLENYSAIDRAAHPLGEYLVGAAFAESVRSLAPQLQAKVWRVTVDVVTRRGRHLHSREAHPLRSGTGARAPEVVRAEDDARCFRYSVGFKAAGARRLHAWHLRDGRVELCRVVTHGDMSP
;
A
#
# COMPACT_ATOMS: atom_id res chain seq x y z
N MET A 1 23.95 -40.34 -101.50
CA MET A 1 22.62 -40.97 -101.45
C MET A 1 22.46 -41.66 -100.10
N SER A 2 21.28 -41.53 -99.48
CA SER A 2 20.70 -42.25 -98.32
C SER A 2 21.56 -42.49 -97.07
N MET A 3 21.21 -41.91 -95.91
CA MET A 3 20.11 -42.30 -94.98
C MET A 3 20.36 -43.64 -94.28
N GLY A 4 20.44 -43.61 -92.95
CA GLY A 4 20.47 -44.84 -92.15
C GLY A 4 20.78 -44.63 -90.67
N THR A 5 20.08 -43.72 -90.01
CA THR A 5 20.09 -43.52 -88.55
C THR A 5 19.52 -44.76 -87.84
N LEU A 6 20.27 -45.34 -86.91
CA LEU A 6 19.75 -46.27 -85.90
C LEU A 6 20.13 -45.75 -84.51
N ARG A 7 19.08 -45.51 -83.72
CA ARG A 7 19.04 -44.96 -82.37
C ARG A 7 18.62 -46.09 -81.42
N LEU A 8 18.70 -45.83 -80.11
CA LEU A 8 18.17 -46.58 -78.94
C LEU A 8 19.11 -47.67 -78.35
N VAL A 9 19.43 -47.76 -77.04
CA VAL A 9 19.12 -47.00 -75.81
C VAL A 9 20.23 -47.33 -74.80
N GLU A 10 20.91 -46.33 -74.24
CA GLU A 10 21.49 -46.46 -72.89
C GLU A 10 20.49 -45.88 -71.89
N ALA A 11 19.89 -46.76 -71.09
CA ALA A 11 19.12 -46.34 -69.93
C ALA A 11 20.11 -46.02 -68.82
N SER A 12 20.43 -44.74 -68.64
CA SER A 12 21.06 -44.24 -67.44
C SER A 12 19.99 -43.58 -66.57
N GLU A 13 19.58 -44.28 -65.51
CA GLU A 13 18.89 -43.68 -64.38
C GLU A 13 19.80 -42.63 -63.75
N GLN A 14 19.46 -41.36 -63.92
CA GLN A 14 20.01 -40.27 -63.12
C GLN A 14 19.10 -40.14 -61.87
N PRO A 15 19.64 -40.27 -60.64
CA PRO A 15 18.83 -40.09 -59.44
C PRO A 15 18.46 -38.60 -59.29
N GLU A 16 17.16 -38.31 -59.16
CA GLU A 16 16.66 -36.95 -58.90
C GLU A 16 17.33 -36.35 -57.64
N PRO A 17 17.72 -35.05 -57.68
CA PRO A 17 18.22 -34.39 -56.50
C PRO A 17 17.07 -34.19 -55.49
N ARG A 18 17.14 -34.91 -54.36
CA ARG A 18 16.31 -34.69 -53.16
C ARG A 18 16.33 -33.21 -52.78
N ARG A 19 15.28 -32.46 -53.13
CA ARG A 19 15.04 -31.12 -52.58
C ARG A 19 14.68 -31.27 -51.10
N LEU A 20 15.58 -30.85 -50.22
CA LEU A 20 15.27 -30.65 -48.80
C LEU A 20 14.24 -29.50 -48.67
N PRO A 21 13.22 -29.65 -47.82
CA PRO A 21 12.17 -28.63 -47.65
C PRO A 21 12.71 -27.38 -46.91
N PRO A 22 12.09 -26.19 -47.08
CA PRO A 22 12.55 -24.90 -46.56
C PRO A 22 12.32 -24.71 -45.04
N ALA A 23 12.44 -25.75 -44.23
CA ALA A 23 12.13 -25.69 -42.79
C ALA A 23 13.13 -24.83 -41.99
N LYS A 24 14.36 -24.64 -42.48
CA LYS A 24 15.39 -23.84 -41.79
C LYS A 24 15.17 -22.33 -41.88
N THR A 25 14.39 -21.84 -42.84
CA THR A 25 14.17 -20.40 -43.05
C THR A 25 13.06 -19.81 -42.16
N ASP A 26 12.05 -20.60 -41.79
CA ASP A 26 11.00 -20.12 -40.88
C ASP A 26 11.42 -20.15 -39.42
N ALA A 27 12.22 -21.15 -39.01
CA ALA A 27 12.83 -21.19 -37.68
C ALA A 27 13.78 -20.00 -37.46
N THR A 28 14.63 -19.69 -38.44
CA THR A 28 15.56 -18.55 -38.35
C THR A 28 14.86 -17.19 -38.36
N LYS A 29 13.74 -17.05 -39.09
CA LYS A 29 12.88 -15.85 -39.02
C LYS A 29 12.23 -15.68 -37.65
N LYS A 30 11.72 -16.77 -37.06
CA LYS A 30 11.09 -16.75 -35.74
C LYS A 30 12.11 -16.42 -34.64
N ASP A 31 13.31 -16.98 -34.72
CA ASP A 31 14.41 -16.65 -33.81
C ASP A 31 14.85 -15.18 -33.94
N ALA A 32 14.92 -14.65 -35.16
CA ALA A 32 15.22 -13.24 -35.39
C ALA A 32 14.12 -12.32 -34.81
N GLN A 33 12.85 -12.72 -34.92
CA GLN A 33 11.72 -11.98 -34.36
C GLN A 33 11.73 -11.99 -32.84
N LEU A 34 11.97 -13.15 -32.20
CA LEU A 34 12.10 -13.27 -30.75
C LEU A 34 13.30 -12.48 -30.20
N LEU A 35 14.43 -12.48 -30.91
CA LEU A 35 15.59 -11.66 -30.54
C LEU A 35 15.31 -10.16 -30.66
N ALA A 36 14.55 -9.74 -31.67
CA ALA A 36 14.13 -8.35 -31.81
C ALA A 36 13.17 -7.93 -30.69
N GLU A 37 12.23 -8.80 -30.32
CA GLU A 37 11.29 -8.60 -29.21
C GLU A 37 12.00 -8.54 -27.86
N LEU A 38 12.95 -9.46 -27.58
CA LEU A 38 13.79 -9.41 -26.38
C LEU A 38 14.60 -8.11 -26.28
N ARG A 39 15.12 -7.60 -27.41
CA ARG A 39 15.82 -6.31 -27.43
C ARG A 39 14.87 -5.14 -27.20
N ALA A 40 13.64 -5.20 -27.70
CA ALA A 40 12.61 -4.19 -27.46
C ALA A 40 12.21 -4.18 -25.98
N LEU A 41 11.88 -5.34 -25.41
CA LEU A 41 11.50 -5.50 -24.00
C LEU A 41 12.63 -5.12 -23.04
N ARG A 42 13.89 -5.41 -23.37
CA ARG A 42 15.04 -4.96 -22.56
C ARG A 42 15.18 -3.44 -22.56
N ARG A 43 14.97 -2.79 -23.71
CA ARG A 43 14.98 -1.32 -23.81
C ARG A 43 13.81 -0.70 -23.05
N GLU A 44 12.64 -1.29 -23.14
CA GLU A 44 11.47 -0.84 -22.40
C GLU A 44 11.67 -0.99 -20.89
N ASN A 45 12.19 -2.14 -20.43
CA ASN A 45 12.53 -2.33 -19.01
C ASN A 45 13.56 -1.32 -18.51
N ALA A 46 14.60 -1.01 -19.31
CA ALA A 46 15.57 0.02 -18.95
C ALA A 46 14.90 1.40 -18.82
N ASN A 47 14.08 1.79 -19.81
CA ASN A 47 13.35 3.06 -19.79
C ASN A 47 12.37 3.15 -18.61
N LEU A 48 11.69 2.05 -18.26
CA LEU A 48 10.78 1.99 -17.14
C LEU A 48 11.54 2.07 -15.80
N ALA A 49 12.70 1.42 -15.70
CA ALA A 49 13.55 1.50 -14.52
C ALA A 49 14.05 2.95 -14.30
N ASP A 50 14.48 3.63 -15.34
CA ASP A 50 14.89 5.04 -15.28
C ASP A 50 13.74 5.96 -14.85
N LYS A 51 12.56 5.78 -15.44
CA LYS A 51 11.34 6.52 -15.05
C LYS A 51 10.95 6.25 -13.60
N LEU A 52 11.06 5.00 -13.14
CA LEU A 52 10.78 4.64 -11.76
C LEU A 52 11.76 5.35 -10.82
N GLN A 53 13.06 5.30 -11.13
CA GLN A 53 14.10 5.97 -10.36
C GLN A 53 13.88 7.48 -10.27
N ASP A 54 13.53 8.13 -11.38
CA ASP A 54 13.20 9.55 -11.42
C ASP A 54 11.96 9.88 -10.58
N SER A 55 10.93 9.03 -10.66
CA SER A 55 9.72 9.20 -9.86
C SER A 55 10.01 9.06 -8.35
N GLU A 56 10.84 8.10 -7.96
CA GLU A 56 11.28 7.92 -6.58
C GLU A 56 12.09 9.12 -6.08
N ASN A 57 13.01 9.63 -6.90
CA ASN A 57 13.83 10.79 -6.57
C ASN A 57 12.94 12.04 -6.38
N ARG A 58 11.95 12.25 -7.25
CA ARG A 58 10.96 13.33 -7.11
C ARG A 58 10.12 13.16 -5.85
N LEU A 59 9.66 11.95 -5.54
CA LEU A 59 8.92 11.65 -4.31
C LEU A 59 9.75 11.93 -3.06
N ARG A 60 11.02 11.50 -3.02
CA ARG A 60 11.94 11.79 -1.91
C ARG A 60 12.17 13.29 -1.76
N GLY A 61 12.36 14.02 -2.86
CA GLY A 61 12.53 15.47 -2.88
C GLY A 61 11.30 16.20 -2.34
N ALA A 62 10.11 15.82 -2.79
CA ALA A 62 8.83 16.36 -2.31
C ALA A 62 8.62 16.05 -0.82
N GLN A 63 8.91 14.82 -0.38
CA GLN A 63 8.86 14.43 1.03
C GLN A 63 9.80 15.26 1.91
N LYS A 64 11.03 15.55 1.44
CA LYS A 64 11.99 16.38 2.19
C LYS A 64 11.49 17.82 2.33
N LYS A 65 10.94 18.41 1.26
CA LYS A 65 10.34 19.75 1.29
C LYS A 65 9.14 19.82 2.24
N LEU A 66 8.26 18.81 2.18
CA LEU A 66 7.11 18.72 3.07
C LEU A 66 7.52 18.65 4.54
N ARG A 67 8.56 17.86 4.87
CA ARG A 67 9.11 17.81 6.24
C ARG A 67 9.67 19.16 6.70
N GLY A 68 10.32 19.91 5.80
CA GLY A 68 10.81 21.25 6.10
C GLY A 68 9.68 22.24 6.46
N LEU A 69 8.61 22.24 5.67
CA LEU A 69 7.42 23.07 5.91
C LEU A 69 6.65 22.67 7.18
N GLN A 70 6.61 21.37 7.49
CA GLN A 70 6.01 20.88 8.73
C GLN A 70 6.76 21.39 9.96
N LYS A 71 8.11 21.34 9.93
CA LYS A 71 8.94 21.83 11.04
C LYS A 71 8.66 23.30 11.36
N THR A 72 8.59 24.15 10.34
CA THR A 72 8.30 25.60 10.53
C THR A 72 6.90 25.85 11.07
N ARG A 73 5.93 24.98 10.77
CA ARG A 73 4.55 25.13 11.28
C ARG A 73 4.44 24.75 12.75
N ASP A 74 5.11 23.67 13.15
CA ASP A 74 5.11 23.21 14.54
C ASP A 74 5.71 24.25 15.49
N GLU A 75 6.63 25.10 15.01
CA GLU A 75 7.23 26.21 15.77
C GLU A 75 6.26 27.39 16.01
N VAL A 76 5.15 27.50 15.26
CA VAL A 76 4.21 28.64 15.29
C VAL A 76 2.81 28.24 15.77
N ALA A 77 2.62 26.99 16.22
CA ALA A 77 1.30 26.53 16.66
C ALA A 77 0.80 27.38 17.86
N PRO A 78 -0.42 27.94 17.80
CA PRO A 78 -0.97 28.73 18.89
C PRO A 78 -1.09 27.87 20.14
N ASN A 79 -0.74 28.44 21.30
CA ASN A 79 -0.97 27.78 22.59
C ASN A 79 -2.47 27.86 22.90
N ILE A 80 -3.20 26.78 22.60
CA ILE A 80 -4.63 26.65 22.88
C ILE A 80 -4.77 26.08 24.29
N ASP A 81 -5.52 26.77 25.13
CA ASP A 81 -5.90 26.28 26.46
C ASP A 81 -7.14 25.39 26.33
N PHE A 82 -7.01 24.11 26.70
CA PHE A 82 -8.07 23.11 26.60
C PHE A 82 -8.66 22.84 27.98
N ALA A 83 -9.98 22.76 28.08
CA ALA A 83 -10.68 22.51 29.35
C ALA A 83 -10.35 21.12 29.92
N ASP A 84 -10.23 20.11 29.05
CA ASP A 84 -9.86 18.76 29.45
C ASP A 84 -9.09 18.00 28.35
N ALA A 85 -8.73 16.76 28.67
CA ALA A 85 -7.98 15.88 27.77
C ALA A 85 -8.82 15.41 26.57
N GLU A 86 -10.15 15.34 26.71
CA GLU A 86 -11.05 14.92 25.64
C GLU A 86 -11.20 16.04 24.60
N GLU A 87 -11.36 17.29 25.02
CA GLU A 87 -11.40 18.45 24.14
C GLU A 87 -10.11 18.55 23.31
N TRP A 88 -8.96 18.35 23.95
CA TRP A 88 -7.66 18.29 23.27
C TRP A 88 -7.63 17.23 22.16
N VAL A 89 -8.11 16.01 22.46
CA VAL A 89 -8.19 14.92 21.46
C VAL A 89 -9.14 15.31 20.33
N ARG A 90 -10.33 15.79 20.65
CA ARG A 90 -11.36 16.14 19.65
C ARG A 90 -10.87 17.23 18.71
N HIS A 91 -10.18 18.23 19.26
CA HIS A 91 -9.56 19.30 18.49
C HIS A 91 -8.53 18.75 17.48
N HIS A 92 -7.59 17.91 17.92
CA HIS A 92 -6.58 17.34 17.03
C HIS A 92 -7.15 16.39 15.98
N VAL A 93 -8.19 15.62 16.31
CA VAL A 93 -8.92 14.80 15.34
C VAL A 93 -9.60 15.68 14.30
N HIS A 94 -10.26 16.76 14.74
CA HIS A 94 -10.94 17.69 13.84
C HIS A 94 -9.95 18.39 12.90
N LEU A 95 -8.85 18.93 13.43
CA LEU A 95 -7.78 19.51 12.60
C LEU A 95 -7.21 18.48 11.63
N GLY A 96 -6.94 17.26 12.09
CA GLY A 96 -6.45 16.18 11.24
C GLY A 96 -7.40 15.87 10.08
N TRP A 97 -8.70 15.90 10.32
CA TRP A 97 -9.72 15.71 9.28
C TRP A 97 -9.74 16.88 8.29
N LEU A 98 -9.70 18.13 8.76
CA LEU A 98 -9.65 19.30 7.88
C LEU A 98 -8.39 19.33 7.01
N GLU A 99 -7.24 18.97 7.57
CA GLU A 99 -5.94 19.05 6.90
C GLU A 99 -5.67 17.93 5.90
N ASN A 100 -6.17 16.72 6.18
CA ASN A 100 -5.81 15.53 5.39
C ASN A 100 -6.89 15.12 4.37
N TYR A 101 -8.11 15.67 4.48
CA TYR A 101 -9.23 15.30 3.61
C TYR A 101 -9.66 16.51 2.81
N SER A 102 -9.85 16.35 1.49
CA SER A 102 -10.43 17.39 0.65
C SER A 102 -11.89 17.67 1.05
N ALA A 103 -12.47 18.79 0.62
CA ALA A 103 -13.89 19.07 0.89
C ALA A 103 -14.83 17.95 0.41
N ILE A 104 -14.50 17.33 -0.73
CA ILE A 104 -15.24 16.19 -1.28
C ILE A 104 -15.06 14.95 -0.41
N ASP A 105 -13.82 14.62 -0.01
CA ASP A 105 -13.56 13.47 0.87
C ASP A 105 -14.24 13.62 2.22
N ARG A 106 -14.29 14.85 2.76
CA ARG A 106 -14.98 15.17 4.02
C ARG A 106 -16.48 14.97 3.91
N ALA A 107 -17.08 15.28 2.76
CA ALA A 107 -18.50 15.01 2.51
C ALA A 107 -18.79 13.50 2.39
N ALA A 108 -17.91 12.75 1.73
CA ALA A 108 -18.03 11.30 1.60
C ALA A 108 -17.72 10.55 2.92
N HIS A 109 -16.87 11.14 3.76
CA HIS A 109 -16.35 10.56 4.99
C HIS A 109 -16.40 11.58 6.13
N PRO A 110 -17.60 11.91 6.62
CA PRO A 110 -17.76 12.84 7.72
C PRO A 110 -17.17 12.26 9.00
N LEU A 111 -16.73 13.15 9.90
CA LEU A 111 -16.45 12.75 11.28
C LEU A 111 -17.76 12.29 11.92
N GLY A 112 -17.88 10.99 12.19
CA GLY A 112 -19.00 10.45 12.97
C GLY A 112 -18.86 10.77 14.45
N GLU A 113 -19.87 10.40 15.23
CA GLU A 113 -19.74 10.40 16.68
C GLU A 113 -18.76 9.31 17.14
N TYR A 114 -17.88 9.66 18.06
CA TYR A 114 -16.93 8.74 18.70
C TYR A 114 -16.69 9.13 20.16
N LEU A 115 -16.27 8.13 20.92
CA LEU A 115 -15.91 8.25 22.33
C LEU A 115 -14.38 8.30 22.47
N VAL A 116 -13.91 9.01 23.50
CA VAL A 116 -12.50 9.07 23.86
C VAL A 116 -12.33 8.32 25.17
N GLY A 117 -11.62 7.19 25.14
CA GLY A 117 -11.30 6.42 26.33
C GLY A 117 -10.32 7.17 27.23
N ALA A 118 -10.41 6.94 28.53
CA ALA A 118 -9.67 7.68 29.55
C ALA A 118 -8.14 7.63 29.37
N ALA A 119 -7.61 6.50 28.88
CA ALA A 119 -6.17 6.31 28.65
C ALA A 119 -5.68 6.90 27.32
N PHE A 120 -6.59 7.30 26.42
CA PHE A 120 -6.21 7.63 25.05
C PHE A 120 -5.34 8.88 25.00
N ALA A 121 -5.80 9.98 25.60
CA ALA A 121 -5.09 11.25 25.53
C ALA A 121 -3.66 11.15 26.08
N GLU A 122 -3.49 10.53 27.25
CA GLU A 122 -2.19 10.36 27.90
C GLU A 122 -1.26 9.46 27.05
N SER A 123 -1.80 8.39 26.47
CA SER A 123 -1.04 7.50 25.58
C SER A 123 -0.51 8.22 24.33
N VAL A 124 -1.15 9.32 23.89
CA VAL A 124 -0.69 10.13 22.76
C VAL A 124 0.27 11.23 23.20
N ARG A 125 0.00 11.91 24.33
CA ARG A 125 0.87 12.99 24.85
C ARG A 125 2.28 12.53 25.14
N SER A 126 2.44 11.29 25.61
CA SER A 126 3.74 10.67 25.88
C SER A 126 4.59 10.38 24.62
N LEU A 127 4.02 10.56 23.42
CA LEU A 127 4.72 10.32 22.15
C LEU A 127 5.42 11.58 21.64
N ALA A 128 6.50 11.39 20.90
CA ALA A 128 7.15 12.48 20.17
C ALA A 128 6.18 13.13 19.15
N PRO A 129 6.25 14.45 18.89
CA PRO A 129 5.30 15.17 18.03
C PRO A 129 5.10 14.55 16.64
N GLN A 130 6.18 14.04 16.03
CA GLN A 130 6.11 13.43 14.70
C GLN A 130 5.32 12.12 14.70
N LEU A 131 5.29 11.42 15.84
CA LEU A 131 4.50 10.22 16.03
C LEU A 131 3.05 10.55 16.40
N GLN A 132 2.81 11.60 17.19
CA GLN A 132 1.45 12.13 17.42
C GLN A 132 0.76 12.48 16.09
N ALA A 133 1.46 13.17 15.18
CA ALA A 133 0.94 13.48 13.85
C ALA A 133 0.59 12.24 13.00
N LYS A 134 1.24 11.10 13.24
CA LYS A 134 0.86 9.82 12.62
C LYS A 134 -0.38 9.22 13.28
N VAL A 135 -0.43 9.26 14.62
CA VAL A 135 -1.59 8.82 15.39
C VAL A 135 -2.83 9.57 14.94
N TRP A 136 -2.79 10.91 14.86
CA TRP A 136 -3.96 11.70 14.46
C TRP A 136 -4.51 11.31 13.09
N ARG A 137 -3.63 11.06 12.11
CA ARG A 137 -4.07 10.54 10.80
C ARG A 137 -4.77 9.19 10.90
N VAL A 138 -4.24 8.28 11.71
CA VAL A 138 -4.85 6.95 11.91
C VAL A 138 -6.19 7.10 12.64
N THR A 139 -6.25 7.93 13.67
CA THR A 139 -7.47 8.20 14.44
C THR A 139 -8.57 8.72 13.52
N VAL A 140 -8.27 9.70 12.66
CA VAL A 140 -9.22 10.22 11.66
C VAL A 140 -9.72 9.10 10.74
N ASP A 141 -8.83 8.25 10.22
CA ASP A 141 -9.23 7.13 9.37
C ASP A 141 -10.17 6.15 10.11
N VAL A 142 -9.91 5.91 11.40
CA VAL A 142 -10.74 5.01 12.23
C VAL A 142 -12.11 5.64 12.51
N VAL A 143 -12.18 6.90 12.95
CA VAL A 143 -13.46 7.56 13.30
C VAL A 143 -14.31 7.90 12.07
N THR A 144 -13.70 8.04 10.89
CA THR A 144 -14.41 8.13 9.60
C THR A 144 -14.78 6.76 9.03
N ARG A 145 -14.55 5.68 9.78
CA ARG A 145 -14.84 4.26 9.45
C ARG A 145 -14.09 3.72 8.22
N ARG A 146 -13.14 4.47 7.65
CA ARG A 146 -12.30 4.02 6.53
C ARG A 146 -11.17 3.10 6.97
N GLY A 147 -10.72 3.21 8.22
CA GLY A 147 -9.52 2.56 8.72
C GLY A 147 -9.51 1.04 8.53
N ARG A 148 -10.68 0.38 8.54
CA ARG A 148 -10.77 -1.08 8.28
C ARG A 148 -10.55 -1.47 6.82
N HIS A 149 -10.76 -0.55 5.89
CA HIS A 149 -10.65 -0.79 4.44
C HIS A 149 -9.29 -0.34 3.88
N LEU A 150 -8.49 0.37 4.67
CA LEU A 150 -7.18 0.84 4.28
C LEU A 150 -6.12 -0.23 4.59
N HIS A 151 -5.54 -0.80 3.54
CA HIS A 151 -4.44 -1.77 3.65
C HIS A 151 -3.27 -1.25 4.50
N SER A 152 -2.97 0.05 4.40
CA SER A 152 -1.90 0.71 5.17
C SER A 152 -2.13 0.69 6.69
N ARG A 153 -3.36 0.41 7.14
CA ARG A 153 -3.72 0.38 8.56
C ARG A 153 -3.68 -1.01 9.16
N GLU A 154 -3.54 -2.07 8.38
CA GLU A 154 -3.47 -3.46 8.87
C GLU A 154 -4.50 -3.70 9.99
N ALA A 155 -5.77 -3.34 9.72
CA ALA A 155 -6.82 -3.38 10.70
C ALA A 155 -7.15 -4.83 11.06
N HIS A 156 -6.89 -5.21 12.31
CA HIS A 156 -7.10 -6.58 12.78
C HIS A 156 -7.82 -6.57 14.13
N PRO A 157 -8.69 -7.56 14.40
CA PRO A 157 -9.18 -7.79 15.75
C PRO A 157 -8.02 -7.97 16.73
N LEU A 158 -8.10 -7.31 17.88
CA LEU A 158 -7.24 -7.60 19.02
C LEU A 158 -7.63 -8.97 19.57
N ARG A 159 -6.64 -9.78 19.96
CA ARG A 159 -6.86 -11.14 20.45
C ARG A 159 -6.22 -11.29 21.82
N SER A 160 -6.83 -12.08 22.70
CA SER A 160 -6.34 -12.28 24.08
C SER A 160 -5.02 -13.05 24.18
N GLY A 161 -4.47 -13.50 23.05
CA GLY A 161 -3.19 -14.19 22.98
C GLY A 161 -2.50 -14.00 21.63
N THR A 162 -1.30 -14.55 21.50
CA THR A 162 -0.44 -14.41 20.30
C THR A 162 -0.79 -15.38 19.17
N GLY A 163 -1.60 -16.40 19.45
CA GLY A 163 -1.97 -17.43 18.48
C GLY A 163 -3.07 -17.01 17.50
N ALA A 164 -3.01 -17.51 16.27
CA ALA A 164 -4.04 -17.26 15.24
C ALA A 164 -5.43 -17.83 15.58
N ARG A 165 -5.54 -18.66 16.62
CA ARG A 165 -6.81 -19.18 17.16
C ARG A 165 -7.24 -18.52 18.47
N ALA A 166 -6.45 -17.58 19.00
CA ALA A 166 -6.83 -16.86 20.20
C ALA A 166 -8.14 -16.08 19.93
N PRO A 167 -9.08 -16.08 20.89
CA PRO A 167 -10.35 -15.40 20.72
C PRO A 167 -10.13 -13.89 20.62
N GLU A 168 -11.04 -13.23 19.92
CA GLU A 168 -11.08 -11.77 19.85
C GLU A 168 -11.38 -11.21 21.24
N VAL A 169 -10.81 -10.04 21.52
CA VAL A 169 -11.11 -9.30 22.74
C VAL A 169 -12.47 -8.62 22.56
N VAL A 170 -13.42 -9.04 23.38
CA VAL A 170 -14.79 -8.51 23.43
C VAL A 170 -15.04 -7.95 24.83
N ARG A 171 -15.54 -6.71 24.91
CA ARG A 171 -15.93 -6.06 26.16
C ARG A 171 -17.26 -6.64 26.64
N ALA A 172 -17.33 -7.07 27.90
CA ALA A 172 -18.46 -7.85 28.41
C ALA A 172 -19.74 -7.03 28.57
N GLU A 173 -19.61 -5.72 28.82
CA GLU A 173 -20.72 -4.83 29.15
C GLU A 173 -21.58 -4.48 27.93
N ASP A 174 -21.00 -4.46 26.73
CA ASP A 174 -21.66 -3.96 25.52
C ASP A 174 -21.32 -4.73 24.22
N ASP A 175 -20.66 -5.88 24.35
CA ASP A 175 -20.09 -6.69 23.25
C ASP A 175 -19.19 -5.91 22.28
N ALA A 176 -18.61 -4.77 22.70
CA ALA A 176 -17.73 -4.02 21.82
C ALA A 176 -16.49 -4.86 21.48
N ARG A 177 -16.05 -4.80 20.22
CA ARG A 177 -14.87 -5.56 19.75
C ARG A 177 -13.66 -4.67 19.64
N CYS A 178 -12.54 -5.06 20.25
CA CYS A 178 -11.32 -4.28 20.15
C CYS A 178 -10.58 -4.60 18.85
N PHE A 179 -10.17 -3.55 18.14
CA PHE A 179 -9.35 -3.62 16.95
C PHE A 179 -8.03 -2.91 17.19
N ARG A 180 -6.98 -3.43 16.53
CA ARG A 180 -5.67 -2.79 16.45
C ARG A 180 -5.41 -2.28 15.04
N TYR A 181 -4.88 -1.07 14.96
CA TYR A 181 -4.53 -0.39 13.71
C TYR A 181 -3.07 0.02 13.73
N SER A 182 -2.38 -0.17 12.62
CA SER A 182 -1.00 0.27 12.45
C SER A 182 -0.90 1.79 12.35
N VAL A 183 -0.06 2.39 13.23
CA VAL A 183 0.23 3.84 13.20
C VAL A 183 1.28 4.18 12.14
N GLY A 184 2.06 3.20 11.69
CA GLY A 184 3.07 3.37 10.65
C GLY A 184 3.70 2.06 10.22
N PHE A 185 4.29 2.05 9.03
CA PHE A 185 4.78 0.83 8.39
C PHE A 185 6.10 0.33 9.01
N LYS A 186 6.12 -0.97 9.38
CA LYS A 186 7.28 -1.84 9.65
C LYS A 186 8.58 -1.13 10.08
N ALA A 187 8.58 -0.59 11.31
CA ALA A 187 9.76 0.02 11.93
C ALA A 187 10.00 -0.54 13.35
N ALA A 188 11.24 -0.49 13.83
CA ALA A 188 11.54 -0.76 15.23
C ALA A 188 10.76 0.23 16.12
N GLY A 189 10.03 -0.27 17.12
CA GLY A 189 9.14 0.55 17.95
C GLY A 189 7.80 0.90 17.29
N ALA A 190 7.35 0.13 16.29
CA ALA A 190 6.03 0.30 15.67
C ALA A 190 4.92 0.42 16.73
N ARG A 191 4.04 1.39 16.52
CA ARG A 191 2.89 1.65 17.39
C ARG A 191 1.60 1.16 16.76
N ARG A 192 0.67 0.78 17.64
CA ARG A 192 -0.70 0.41 17.28
C ARG A 192 -1.69 1.29 18.02
N LEU A 193 -2.73 1.70 17.32
CA LEU A 193 -3.92 2.29 17.92
C LEU A 193 -4.89 1.17 18.25
N HIS A 194 -5.29 1.05 19.50
CA HIS A 194 -6.40 0.21 19.93
C HIS A 194 -7.69 1.04 19.92
N ALA A 195 -8.77 0.48 19.38
CA ALA A 195 -10.08 1.12 19.36
C ALA A 195 -11.18 0.07 19.46
N TRP A 196 -12.21 0.38 20.25
CA TRP A 196 -13.39 -0.46 20.38
C TRP A 196 -14.42 -0.09 19.32
N HIS A 197 -14.99 -1.09 18.68
CA HIS A 197 -16.11 -0.95 17.76
C HIS A 197 -17.38 -1.35 18.50
N LEU A 198 -18.23 -0.36 18.76
CA LEU A 198 -19.47 -0.53 19.49
C LEU A 198 -20.55 -1.09 18.54
N ARG A 199 -21.58 -1.72 19.12
CA ARG A 199 -22.68 -2.33 18.37
C ARG A 199 -23.52 -1.31 17.60
N ASP A 200 -23.58 -0.07 18.09
CA ASP A 200 -24.26 1.06 17.44
C ASP A 200 -23.44 1.63 16.26
N GLY A 201 -22.25 1.08 15.99
CA GLY A 201 -21.36 1.50 14.93
C GLY A 201 -20.47 2.69 15.29
N ARG A 202 -20.55 3.22 16.51
CA ARG A 202 -19.56 4.20 17.00
C ARG A 202 -18.24 3.52 17.30
N VAL A 203 -17.22 4.34 17.37
CA VAL A 203 -15.88 3.94 17.78
C VAL A 203 -15.54 4.59 19.11
N GLU A 204 -14.90 3.85 19.99
CA GLU A 204 -14.24 4.39 21.18
C GLU A 204 -12.72 4.26 21.02
N LEU A 205 -12.03 5.41 21.08
CA LEU A 205 -10.57 5.47 21.00
C LEU A 205 -9.97 5.01 22.33
N CYS A 206 -9.21 3.92 22.32
CA CYS A 206 -8.81 3.28 23.56
C CYS A 206 -7.43 3.76 24.05
N ARG A 207 -6.36 3.45 23.29
CA ARG A 207 -4.97 3.84 23.62
C ARG A 207 -4.03 3.61 22.43
N VAL A 208 -2.87 4.23 22.47
CA VAL A 208 -1.74 3.96 21.56
C VAL A 208 -0.65 3.18 22.29
N VAL A 209 -0.25 2.05 21.72
CA VAL A 209 0.65 1.09 22.36
C VAL A 209 1.77 0.64 21.44
N THR A 210 2.77 -0.06 22.00
CA THR A 210 3.74 -0.79 21.18
C THR A 210 3.06 -1.96 20.48
N HIS A 211 3.62 -2.39 19.35
CA HIS A 211 3.07 -3.48 18.53
C HIS A 211 2.75 -4.77 19.33
N GLY A 212 3.54 -5.09 20.35
CA GLY A 212 3.40 -6.33 21.13
C GLY A 212 2.39 -6.26 22.27
N ASP A 213 1.88 -5.08 22.60
CA ASP A 213 0.85 -4.93 23.63
C ASP A 213 -0.47 -5.49 23.10
N MET A 214 -1.06 -6.39 23.87
CA MET A 214 -2.31 -7.09 23.53
C MET A 214 -3.46 -6.69 24.46
N SER A 215 -3.25 -5.70 25.33
CA SER A 215 -4.26 -5.21 26.26
C SER A 215 -4.94 -3.95 25.72
N PRO A 216 -6.28 -3.88 25.75
CA PRO A 216 -6.99 -2.61 25.62
C PRO A 216 -6.74 -1.72 26.85
#